data_AF-A0A2D5YLT0-F1
#
_entry.id   AF-A0A2D5YLT0-F1
#
_cell.length_a   1.000
_cell.length_b   1.000
_cell.length_c   1.000
_cell.angle_alpha   90.00
_cell.angle_beta   90.00
_cell.angle_gamma   90.00
#
_symmetry.space_group_name_H-M   'P 1'
#
loop_
_entity.id
_entity.type
_entity.pdbx_description
1 polymer ?
#
loop_
_entity_poly.entity_id
_entity_poly.type
_entity_poly.pdbx_seq_one_letter_code
_entity_poly.pdbx_strand_id
1 'polypeptide(L)'
;MLANRVNLDFEKSLNQNDPTLIDYKITNRLEYIYFLFGEKAPLYSIQSYSKSELQYYKDLLNTDVQVTSDGDYDNWWGDLSDFEKMRRINSKVDQTNWIIDEGLGIDGLTLVLNEERVFKQDMYFRAEYGFSGLSNRIIHKGEIKKLSKGVIAPLLENIISFGITFSGPEYFICLNTILDGRFLGGKIIRVKDLSVLVGIDESVLMGEIDRIIERIKKYTGYQWGQFDSLFYGNRGKYNWYKVVEINQRKTMGLVIKKCTELFGPGEFKVSSLDDEKKKHIKLFVKANALKTYYILD
;
A
#
# COMPACT_ATOMS: atom_id res chain seq x y z
N MET A 1 -27.46 -1.59 10.17
CA MET A 1 -26.03 -1.77 9.84
C MET A 1 -25.79 -0.93 8.61
N LEU A 2 -24.85 0.01 8.64
CA LEU A 2 -24.49 0.80 7.46
C LEU A 2 -23.82 -0.11 6.43
N ALA A 3 -23.95 0.23 5.15
CA ALA A 3 -23.17 -0.43 4.10
C ALA A 3 -21.71 0.03 4.18
N ASN A 4 -20.78 -0.70 3.56
CA ASN A 4 -19.38 -0.33 3.49
C ASN A 4 -19.02 0.08 2.07
N ARG A 5 -18.36 1.23 1.91
CA ARG A 5 -17.82 1.69 0.63
C ARG A 5 -16.31 1.42 0.58
N VAL A 6 -15.83 0.80 -0.50
CA VAL A 6 -14.38 0.69 -0.76
C VAL A 6 -13.85 1.99 -1.34
N ASN A 7 -13.52 2.95 -0.48
CA ASN A 7 -13.00 4.26 -0.88
C ASN A 7 -11.52 4.22 -1.31
N LEU A 8 -11.21 3.58 -2.44
CA LEU A 8 -9.86 3.54 -3.04
C LEU A 8 -9.34 4.93 -3.47
N ASP A 9 -10.24 5.90 -3.59
CA ASP A 9 -9.97 7.31 -3.79
C ASP A 9 -9.55 8.05 -2.52
N PHE A 10 -9.37 7.36 -1.40
CA PHE A 10 -8.90 7.92 -0.12
C PHE A 10 -7.76 8.93 -0.25
N GLU A 11 -6.67 8.57 -0.94
CA GLU A 11 -5.52 9.48 -1.12
C GLU A 11 -5.89 10.73 -1.94
N LYS A 12 -6.83 10.59 -2.87
CA LYS A 12 -7.34 11.70 -3.68
C LYS A 12 -8.19 12.64 -2.83
N SER A 13 -9.05 12.10 -1.95
CA SER A 13 -9.82 12.85 -0.95
C SER A 13 -8.89 13.68 -0.06
N LEU A 14 -7.82 13.07 0.48
CA LEU A 14 -6.82 13.78 1.29
C LEU A 14 -6.11 14.89 0.49
N ASN A 15 -5.70 14.60 -0.75
CA ASN A 15 -5.00 15.55 -1.61
C ASN A 15 -5.86 16.77 -1.97
N GLN A 16 -7.15 16.54 -2.26
CA GLN A 16 -8.09 17.61 -2.62
C GLN A 16 -8.70 18.30 -1.40
N ASN A 17 -8.36 17.83 -0.19
CA ASN A 17 -8.92 18.31 1.05
C ASN A 17 -10.47 18.22 1.06
N ASP A 18 -11.00 17.11 0.55
CA ASP A 18 -12.44 16.86 0.42
C ASP A 18 -12.80 15.45 0.95
N PRO A 19 -13.35 15.32 2.17
CA PRO A 19 -13.76 14.04 2.74
C PRO A 19 -14.98 13.42 2.04
N THR A 20 -15.72 14.22 1.26
CA THR A 20 -16.95 13.80 0.56
C THR A 20 -16.69 13.34 -0.87
N LEU A 21 -15.43 13.42 -1.32
CA LEU A 21 -15.05 13.05 -2.68
C LEU A 21 -15.40 11.60 -2.98
N ILE A 22 -16.00 11.41 -4.16
CA ILE A 22 -16.30 10.10 -4.75
C ILE A 22 -15.77 10.06 -6.17
N ASP A 23 -14.68 9.31 -6.38
CA ASP A 23 -14.18 8.97 -7.71
C ASP A 23 -14.56 7.54 -8.09
N TYR A 24 -15.76 7.39 -8.67
CA TYR A 24 -16.25 6.10 -9.13
C TYR A 24 -15.31 5.41 -10.12
N LYS A 25 -14.48 6.13 -10.88
CA LYS A 25 -13.51 5.48 -11.79
C LYS A 25 -12.41 4.75 -11.02
N ILE A 26 -12.04 5.24 -9.85
CA ILE A 26 -11.01 4.61 -9.00
C ILE A 26 -11.66 3.56 -8.10
N THR A 27 -12.75 3.90 -7.41
CA THR A 27 -13.47 3.00 -6.49
C THR A 27 -13.90 1.71 -7.19
N ASN A 28 -14.50 1.81 -8.38
CA ASN A 28 -15.12 0.67 -9.04
C ASN A 28 -14.11 -0.35 -9.60
N ARG A 29 -12.83 -0.02 -9.73
CA ARG A 29 -11.84 -0.94 -10.33
C ARG A 29 -11.58 -2.16 -9.45
N LEU A 30 -11.43 -1.94 -8.15
CA LEU A 30 -11.04 -3.00 -7.21
C LEU A 30 -12.01 -3.14 -6.02
N GLU A 31 -13.20 -2.54 -6.02
CA GLU A 31 -14.14 -2.68 -4.90
C GLU A 31 -14.55 -4.13 -4.61
N TYR A 32 -14.46 -5.04 -5.59
CA TYR A 32 -14.70 -6.47 -5.39
C TYR A 32 -13.74 -7.09 -4.35
N ILE A 33 -12.58 -6.48 -4.06
CA ILE A 33 -11.65 -6.97 -3.04
C ILE A 33 -12.31 -6.99 -1.66
N TYR A 34 -13.35 -6.19 -1.45
CA TYR A 34 -14.17 -6.20 -0.24
C TYR A 34 -14.66 -7.60 0.10
N PHE A 35 -15.13 -8.35 -0.90
CA PHE A 35 -15.67 -9.69 -0.68
C PHE A 35 -14.63 -10.62 -0.11
N LEU A 36 -13.34 -10.53 -0.50
CA LEU A 36 -12.27 -11.40 0.02
C LEU A 36 -12.09 -11.35 1.54
N PHE A 37 -12.62 -10.33 2.20
CA PHE A 37 -12.53 -10.16 3.63
C PHE A 37 -13.69 -10.81 4.38
N GLY A 38 -14.70 -11.35 3.69
CA GLY A 38 -15.85 -12.03 4.29
C GLY A 38 -16.66 -11.10 5.20
N GLU A 39 -16.71 -9.82 4.86
CA GLU A 39 -17.42 -8.80 5.64
C GLU A 39 -18.93 -9.07 5.65
N LYS A 40 -19.58 -8.80 6.79
CA LYS A 40 -21.03 -9.03 6.95
C LYS A 40 -21.89 -7.86 6.45
N ALA A 41 -21.33 -6.65 6.45
CA ALA A 41 -22.05 -5.48 5.96
C ALA A 41 -22.20 -5.56 4.43
N PRO A 42 -23.27 -5.01 3.84
CA PRO A 42 -23.38 -4.91 2.39
C PRO A 42 -22.28 -4.02 1.82
N LEU A 43 -21.73 -4.39 0.66
CA LEU A 43 -20.91 -3.48 -0.14
C LEU A 43 -21.82 -2.39 -0.73
N TYR A 44 -21.53 -1.12 -0.45
CA TYR A 44 -22.12 -0.01 -1.18
C TYR A 44 -21.42 0.11 -2.53
N SER A 45 -22.14 -0.13 -3.63
CA SER A 45 -21.62 -0.07 -4.99
C SER A 45 -22.69 0.37 -5.99
N ILE A 46 -22.28 1.17 -6.97
CA ILE A 46 -23.10 1.50 -8.14
C ILE A 46 -22.94 0.50 -9.28
N GLN A 47 -22.08 -0.51 -9.13
CA GLN A 47 -21.90 -1.57 -10.11
C GLN A 47 -22.94 -2.66 -9.95
N SER A 48 -23.40 -3.18 -11.08
CA SER A 48 -24.23 -4.38 -11.10
C SER A 48 -23.34 -5.62 -11.06
N TYR A 49 -23.39 -6.34 -9.95
CA TYR A 49 -22.79 -7.67 -9.83
C TYR A 49 -23.77 -8.75 -10.28
N SER A 50 -23.30 -9.66 -11.13
CA SER A 50 -24.07 -10.83 -11.57
C SER A 50 -24.28 -11.80 -10.41
N LYS A 51 -25.39 -12.57 -10.47
CA LYS A 51 -25.65 -13.63 -9.50
C LYS A 51 -24.52 -14.67 -9.45
N SER A 52 -23.91 -14.98 -10.59
CA SER A 52 -22.76 -15.89 -10.67
C SER A 52 -21.52 -15.36 -9.95
N GLU A 53 -21.26 -14.05 -9.99
CA GLU A 53 -20.15 -13.43 -9.26
C GLU A 53 -20.36 -13.49 -7.76
N LEU A 54 -21.56 -13.10 -7.31
CA LEU A 54 -21.89 -13.14 -5.89
C LEU A 54 -21.89 -14.59 -5.36
N GLN A 55 -22.40 -15.54 -6.14
CA GLN A 55 -22.35 -16.96 -5.79
C GLN A 55 -20.91 -17.47 -5.69
N TYR A 56 -20.02 -17.07 -6.60
CA TYR A 56 -18.59 -17.44 -6.52
C TYR A 56 -17.96 -17.01 -5.19
N TYR A 57 -18.17 -15.76 -4.76
CA TYR A 57 -17.63 -15.30 -3.48
C TYR A 57 -18.29 -15.98 -2.28
N LYS A 58 -19.60 -16.23 -2.36
CA LYS A 58 -20.32 -16.99 -1.33
C LYS A 58 -19.74 -18.39 -1.15
N ASP A 59 -19.50 -19.11 -2.25
CA ASP A 59 -18.94 -20.46 -2.23
C ASP A 59 -17.48 -20.45 -1.74
N LEU A 60 -16.69 -19.47 -2.18
CA LEU A 60 -15.29 -19.31 -1.78
C LEU A 60 -15.12 -19.06 -0.28
N LEU A 61 -16.01 -18.25 0.31
CA LEU A 61 -15.87 -17.77 1.68
C LEU A 61 -16.80 -18.47 2.66
N ASN A 62 -17.74 -19.26 2.15
CA ASN A 62 -18.84 -19.86 2.90
C ASN A 62 -19.63 -18.83 3.73
N THR A 63 -19.87 -17.64 3.16
CA THR A 63 -20.66 -16.56 3.77
C THR A 63 -21.53 -15.87 2.73
N ASP A 64 -22.71 -15.38 3.12
CA ASP A 64 -23.51 -14.56 2.23
C ASP A 64 -22.79 -13.23 1.93
N VAL A 65 -22.75 -12.86 0.65
CA VAL A 65 -22.26 -11.56 0.19
C VAL A 65 -23.44 -10.72 -0.27
N GLN A 66 -23.43 -9.44 0.10
CA GLN A 66 -24.53 -8.51 -0.17
C GLN A 66 -23.99 -7.24 -0.80
N VAL A 67 -24.77 -6.65 -1.72
CA VAL A 67 -24.47 -5.38 -2.37
C VAL A 67 -25.72 -4.51 -2.30
N THR A 68 -25.54 -3.21 -2.05
CA THR A 68 -26.59 -2.20 -2.12
C THR A 68 -26.08 -1.00 -2.91
N SER A 69 -26.97 -0.31 -3.61
CA SER A 69 -26.70 0.99 -4.26
C SER A 69 -27.25 2.17 -3.46
N ASP A 70 -28.01 1.89 -2.41
CA ASP A 70 -28.86 2.87 -1.74
C ASP A 70 -28.52 2.93 -0.23
N GLY A 71 -28.74 4.10 0.36
CA GLY A 71 -28.53 4.38 1.78
C GLY A 71 -27.16 4.95 2.13
N ASP A 72 -26.95 5.18 3.43
CA ASP A 72 -25.68 5.68 3.97
C ASP A 72 -24.63 4.56 4.07
N TYR A 73 -23.35 4.95 4.03
CA TYR A 73 -22.23 4.02 4.08
C TYR A 73 -21.09 4.51 4.97
N ASP A 74 -20.29 3.56 5.44
CA ASP A 74 -18.99 3.79 6.08
C ASP A 74 -17.84 3.55 5.11
N ASN A 75 -16.79 4.36 5.22
CA ASN A 75 -15.58 4.19 4.42
C ASN A 75 -14.75 3.01 4.95
N TRP A 76 -14.62 1.95 4.14
CA TRP A 76 -13.98 0.71 4.57
C TRP A 76 -12.48 0.65 4.31
N TRP A 77 -11.99 1.28 3.23
CA TRP A 77 -10.57 1.21 2.86
C TRP A 77 -9.71 2.07 3.79
N GLY A 78 -10.12 3.32 4.00
CA GLY A 78 -9.50 4.25 4.94
C GLY A 78 -10.55 5.10 5.65
N ASP A 79 -10.42 5.24 6.96
CA ASP A 79 -11.33 6.02 7.79
C ASP A 79 -11.15 7.52 7.50
N LEU A 80 -12.27 8.23 7.28
CA LEU A 80 -12.28 9.68 7.03
C LEU A 80 -13.06 10.45 8.12
N SER A 81 -13.43 9.80 9.23
CA SER A 81 -14.17 10.43 10.33
C SER A 81 -13.38 11.55 11.01
N ASP A 82 -12.07 11.34 11.23
CA ASP A 82 -11.12 12.38 11.67
C ASP A 82 -10.22 12.80 10.49
N PHE A 83 -10.83 13.52 9.55
CA PHE A 83 -10.22 13.84 8.27
C PHE A 83 -8.88 14.59 8.40
N GLU A 84 -8.79 15.60 9.26
CA GLU A 84 -7.57 16.39 9.44
C GLU A 84 -6.43 15.56 10.04
N LYS A 85 -6.73 14.71 11.02
CA LYS A 85 -5.72 13.78 11.56
C LYS A 85 -5.25 12.81 10.50
N MET A 86 -6.16 12.26 9.70
CA MET A 86 -5.83 11.30 8.63
C MET A 86 -5.02 11.95 7.51
N ARG A 87 -5.34 13.19 7.17
CA ARG A 87 -4.62 14.02 6.20
C ARG A 87 -3.19 14.30 6.67
N ARG A 88 -2.98 14.62 7.94
CA ARG A 88 -1.65 14.81 8.54
C ARG A 88 -0.86 13.52 8.57
N ILE A 89 -1.45 12.43 9.09
CA ILE A 89 -0.74 11.16 9.28
C ILE A 89 -0.33 10.53 7.95
N ASN A 90 -1.12 10.70 6.87
CA ASN A 90 -0.79 10.17 5.53
C ASN A 90 -0.03 11.19 4.64
N SER A 91 0.27 12.40 5.14
CA SER A 91 1.12 13.34 4.41
C SER A 91 2.55 12.83 4.38
N LYS A 92 3.10 12.55 3.19
CA LYS A 92 4.51 12.16 3.06
C LYS A 92 5.47 13.24 3.55
N VAL A 93 5.06 14.50 3.50
CA VAL A 93 5.84 15.63 4.03
C VAL A 93 5.90 15.58 5.55
N ASP A 94 4.75 15.46 6.22
CA ASP A 94 4.70 15.42 7.68
C ASP A 94 5.37 14.16 8.23
N GLN A 95 5.13 13.01 7.59
CA GLN A 95 5.83 11.76 7.89
C GLN A 95 7.34 11.91 7.76
N THR A 96 7.83 12.56 6.69
CA THR A 96 9.28 12.67 6.46
C THR A 96 9.98 13.49 7.54
N ASN A 97 9.35 14.56 8.03
CA ASN A 97 9.88 15.29 9.19
C ASN A 97 10.06 14.36 10.40
N TRP A 98 9.00 13.65 10.76
CA TRP A 98 9.05 12.71 11.89
C TRP A 98 10.07 11.57 11.67
N ILE A 99 10.16 11.03 10.45
CA ILE A 99 11.11 9.98 10.07
C ILE A 99 12.57 10.45 10.24
N ILE A 100 12.86 11.71 9.88
CA ILE A 100 14.18 12.33 10.06
C ILE A 100 14.48 12.47 11.55
N ASP A 101 13.56 13.05 12.33
CA ASP A 101 13.73 13.28 13.76
C ASP A 101 13.96 11.98 14.56
N GLU A 102 13.30 10.89 14.15
CA GLU A 102 13.45 9.58 14.80
C GLU A 102 14.66 8.77 14.30
N GLY A 103 15.40 9.25 13.30
CA GLY A 103 16.50 8.51 12.67
C GLY A 103 16.04 7.22 11.98
N LEU A 104 14.84 7.25 11.38
CA LEU A 104 14.25 6.13 10.62
C LEU A 104 14.41 6.31 9.10
N GLY A 105 14.88 7.49 8.69
CA GLY A 105 15.10 7.87 7.30
C GLY A 105 16.48 7.50 6.77
N ILE A 106 16.77 8.01 5.58
CA ILE A 106 18.12 8.04 5.00
C ILE A 106 18.60 9.48 4.92
N ASP A 107 19.90 9.65 4.77
CA ASP A 107 20.49 10.96 4.50
C ASP A 107 20.02 11.52 3.15
N GLY A 108 19.86 12.84 3.08
CA GLY A 108 19.49 13.54 1.84
C GLY A 108 17.99 13.61 1.55
N LEU A 109 17.12 13.14 2.46
CA LEU A 109 15.70 13.44 2.39
C LEU A 109 15.47 14.95 2.51
N THR A 110 14.74 15.52 1.56
CA THR A 110 14.46 16.95 1.52
C THR A 110 12.98 17.19 1.25
N LEU A 111 12.36 18.09 2.00
CA LEU A 111 11.00 18.53 1.75
C LEU A 111 10.95 19.54 0.61
N VAL A 112 9.90 19.47 -0.18
CA VAL A 112 9.60 20.43 -1.25
C VAL A 112 8.30 21.15 -0.93
N LEU A 113 8.35 22.48 -0.94
CA LEU A 113 7.19 23.34 -0.70
C LEU A 113 6.88 24.15 -1.96
N ASN A 114 6.30 23.51 -2.98
CA ASN A 114 5.87 24.14 -4.23
C ASN A 114 6.93 25.08 -4.85
N GLU A 115 8.05 24.53 -5.30
CA GLU A 115 9.20 25.32 -5.77
C GLU A 115 9.76 24.82 -7.12
N GLU A 116 10.57 25.67 -7.75
CA GLU A 116 11.41 25.29 -8.88
C GLU A 116 12.85 25.10 -8.42
N ARG A 117 13.48 24.00 -8.84
CA ARG A 117 14.83 23.66 -8.42
C ARG A 117 15.64 23.04 -9.56
N VAL A 118 16.93 23.37 -9.60
CA VAL A 118 17.92 22.68 -10.43
C VAL A 118 18.57 21.56 -9.61
N PHE A 119 18.58 20.37 -10.18
CA PHE A 119 19.11 19.17 -9.52
C PHE A 119 20.55 18.89 -9.93
N LYS A 120 21.44 18.75 -8.93
CA LYS A 120 22.87 18.47 -9.17
C LYS A 120 23.17 16.99 -9.46
N GLN A 121 22.20 16.12 -9.23
CA GLN A 121 22.25 14.68 -9.43
C GLN A 121 20.83 14.14 -9.65
N ASP A 122 20.71 12.89 -10.09
CA ASP A 122 19.42 12.22 -10.23
C ASP A 122 18.79 12.01 -8.85
N MET A 123 17.51 12.36 -8.75
CA MET A 123 16.73 12.28 -7.51
C MET A 123 15.40 11.59 -7.75
N TYR A 124 14.81 11.09 -6.67
CA TYR A 124 13.45 10.55 -6.69
C TYR A 124 12.50 11.49 -5.98
N PHE A 125 11.44 11.92 -6.66
CA PHE A 125 10.40 12.77 -6.11
C PHE A 125 9.11 11.98 -5.84
N ARG A 126 8.49 12.26 -4.70
CA ARG A 126 7.19 11.74 -4.29
C ARG A 126 6.28 12.91 -3.91
N ALA A 127 5.12 13.03 -4.55
CA ALA A 127 4.12 14.03 -4.15
C ALA A 127 3.60 13.76 -2.72
N GLU A 128 3.14 14.80 -2.01
CA GLU A 128 2.67 14.67 -0.63
C GLU A 128 1.62 13.59 -0.44
N TYR A 129 0.61 13.58 -1.33
CA TYR A 129 -0.45 12.59 -1.39
C TYR A 129 -0.41 11.90 -2.75
N GLY A 130 -0.74 10.61 -2.76
CA GLY A 130 -0.75 9.82 -3.98
C GLY A 130 -0.64 8.34 -3.69
N PHE A 131 -1.21 7.53 -4.59
CA PHE A 131 -1.25 6.07 -4.47
C PHE A 131 -0.45 5.38 -5.59
N SER A 132 0.06 4.17 -5.28
CA SER A 132 0.67 3.23 -6.22
C SER A 132 1.76 3.82 -7.14
N GLY A 133 2.51 4.81 -6.66
CA GLY A 133 3.61 5.43 -7.40
C GLY A 133 3.21 6.33 -8.58
N LEU A 134 1.92 6.60 -8.79
CA LEU A 134 1.44 7.40 -9.95
C LEU A 134 1.94 8.84 -9.94
N SER A 135 2.22 9.39 -8.77
CA SER A 135 2.74 10.77 -8.60
C SER A 135 4.24 10.81 -8.27
N ASN A 136 4.90 9.66 -8.37
CA ASN A 136 6.34 9.56 -8.17
C ASN A 136 7.06 9.69 -9.50
N ARG A 137 8.27 10.25 -9.49
CA ARG A 137 9.07 10.40 -10.71
C ARG A 137 10.56 10.47 -10.38
N ILE A 138 11.37 10.02 -11.32
CA ILE A 138 12.80 10.31 -11.34
C ILE A 138 12.97 11.71 -11.92
N ILE A 139 13.80 12.52 -11.27
CA ILE A 139 14.23 13.83 -11.75
C ILE A 139 15.69 13.68 -12.14
N HIS A 140 16.01 13.94 -13.40
CA HIS A 140 17.38 13.78 -13.88
C HIS A 140 18.22 15.02 -13.58
N LYS A 141 19.53 14.79 -13.41
CA LYS A 141 20.52 15.84 -13.22
C LYS A 141 20.39 16.92 -14.31
N GLY A 142 20.40 18.18 -13.88
CA GLY A 142 20.33 19.34 -14.77
C GLY A 142 18.91 19.72 -15.22
N GLU A 143 17.89 18.92 -14.92
CA GLU A 143 16.51 19.32 -15.19
C GLU A 143 16.07 20.45 -14.25
N ILE A 144 15.35 21.43 -14.82
CA ILE A 144 14.54 22.38 -14.06
C ILE A 144 13.11 21.85 -14.06
N LYS A 145 12.56 21.62 -12.86
CA LYS A 145 11.18 21.17 -12.71
C LYS A 145 10.47 22.01 -11.67
N LYS A 146 9.24 22.42 -12.01
CA LYS A 146 8.27 22.90 -11.04
C LYS A 146 7.70 21.69 -10.31
N LEU A 147 7.97 21.62 -9.01
CA LEU A 147 7.52 20.51 -8.17
C LEU A 147 6.34 20.96 -7.31
N SER A 148 5.37 20.07 -7.15
CA SER A 148 4.34 20.21 -6.14
C SER A 148 4.92 19.92 -4.75
N LYS A 149 4.15 20.21 -3.71
CA LYS A 149 4.47 19.79 -2.33
C LYS A 149 4.72 18.28 -2.28
N GLY A 150 5.81 17.89 -1.61
CA GLY A 150 6.28 16.50 -1.61
C GLY A 150 7.66 16.32 -1.00
N VAL A 151 8.27 15.19 -1.30
CA VAL A 151 9.55 14.75 -0.73
C VAL A 151 10.49 14.36 -1.86
N ILE A 152 11.72 14.86 -1.79
CA ILE A 152 12.84 14.44 -2.60
C ILE A 152 13.70 13.47 -1.78
N ALA A 153 14.11 12.38 -2.39
CA ALA A 153 15.09 11.43 -1.86
C ALA A 153 16.21 11.21 -2.89
N PRO A 154 17.43 10.83 -2.47
CA PRO A 154 18.43 10.29 -3.37
C PRO A 154 17.85 9.12 -4.18
N LEU A 155 18.25 9.00 -5.45
CA LEU A 155 17.89 7.83 -6.25
C LEU A 155 18.67 6.62 -5.73
N LEU A 156 17.96 5.63 -5.18
CA LEU A 156 18.56 4.45 -4.56
C LEU A 156 18.51 3.25 -5.49
N GLU A 157 19.57 2.44 -5.47
CA GLU A 157 19.56 1.09 -6.04
C GLU A 157 18.78 0.15 -5.10
N ASN A 158 17.48 0.03 -5.35
CA ASN A 158 16.58 -0.81 -4.57
C ASN A 158 16.87 -2.29 -4.82
N ILE A 159 17.16 -3.03 -3.75
CA ILE A 159 17.42 -4.48 -3.81
C ILE A 159 16.17 -5.23 -3.37
N ILE A 160 15.54 -4.80 -2.28
CA ILE A 160 14.38 -5.44 -1.66
C ILE A 160 13.45 -4.35 -1.17
N SER A 161 12.18 -4.39 -1.59
CA SER A 161 11.11 -3.57 -1.02
C SER A 161 10.07 -4.46 -0.34
N PHE A 162 9.59 -4.01 0.81
CA PHE A 162 8.59 -4.73 1.58
C PHE A 162 7.72 -3.77 2.40
N GLY A 163 6.47 -4.15 2.61
CA GLY A 163 5.57 -3.50 3.55
C GLY A 163 5.44 -4.33 4.82
N ILE A 164 5.40 -3.69 5.97
CA ILE A 164 5.08 -4.31 7.26
C ILE A 164 3.73 -3.77 7.71
N THR A 165 2.73 -4.65 7.76
CA THR A 165 1.40 -4.31 8.28
C THR A 165 1.28 -4.86 9.70
N PHE A 166 0.86 -4.00 10.64
CA PHE A 166 0.69 -4.35 12.04
C PHE A 166 -0.73 -4.09 12.52
N SER A 167 -1.15 -4.83 13.54
CA SER A 167 -2.40 -4.67 14.28
C SER A 167 -2.23 -5.18 15.70
N GLY A 168 -2.22 -4.27 16.68
CA GLY A 168 -1.88 -4.59 18.06
C GLY A 168 -0.44 -5.14 18.15
N PRO A 169 -0.22 -6.30 18.79
CA PRO A 169 1.10 -6.92 18.88
C PRO A 169 1.49 -7.72 17.64
N GLU A 170 0.57 -7.96 16.72
CA GLU A 170 0.80 -8.81 15.55
C GLU A 170 1.24 -7.97 14.35
N TYR A 171 2.09 -8.56 13.50
CA TYR A 171 2.43 -8.01 12.20
C TYR A 171 2.70 -9.11 11.17
N PHE A 172 2.70 -8.72 9.90
CA PHE A 172 3.18 -9.55 8.80
C PHE A 172 4.00 -8.74 7.81
N ILE A 173 4.86 -9.42 7.07
CA ILE A 173 5.72 -8.82 6.04
C ILE A 173 5.19 -9.23 4.67
N CYS A 174 4.91 -8.23 3.83
CA CYS A 174 4.66 -8.41 2.41
C CYS A 174 5.90 -7.99 1.63
N LEU A 175 6.59 -8.94 1.01
CA LEU A 175 7.65 -8.64 0.06
C LEU A 175 7.03 -8.13 -1.24
N ASN A 176 7.40 -6.92 -1.66
CA ASN A 176 6.78 -6.23 -2.78
C ASN A 176 7.45 -6.62 -4.10
N THR A 177 6.63 -6.86 -5.12
CA THR A 177 7.05 -6.96 -6.52
C THR A 177 6.85 -5.59 -7.15
N ILE A 178 7.95 -4.92 -7.48
CA ILE A 178 7.96 -3.56 -8.02
C ILE A 178 8.59 -3.55 -9.42
N LEU A 179 7.98 -2.83 -10.35
CA LEU A 179 8.55 -2.50 -11.66
C LEU A 179 8.41 -0.99 -11.88
N ASP A 180 9.51 -0.31 -12.23
CA ASP A 180 9.56 1.13 -12.49
C ASP A 180 8.89 1.99 -11.39
N GLY A 181 9.08 1.59 -10.13
CA GLY A 181 8.51 2.28 -8.96
C GLY A 181 7.01 2.06 -8.74
N ARG A 182 6.36 1.20 -9.54
CA ARG A 182 4.96 0.81 -9.37
C ARG A 182 4.85 -0.54 -8.69
N PHE A 183 3.93 -0.62 -7.72
CA PHE A 183 3.58 -1.88 -7.08
C PHE A 183 2.82 -2.78 -8.06
N LEU A 184 3.34 -3.98 -8.29
CA LEU A 184 2.73 -5.00 -9.14
C LEU A 184 2.26 -6.21 -8.35
N GLY A 185 2.30 -6.17 -7.02
CA GLY A 185 1.94 -7.30 -6.17
C GLY A 185 3.01 -7.66 -5.16
N GLY A 186 2.99 -8.90 -4.67
CA GLY A 186 3.94 -9.36 -3.67
C GLY A 186 3.60 -10.73 -3.10
N LYS A 187 4.31 -11.09 -2.02
CA LYS A 187 4.11 -12.34 -1.28
C LYS A 187 4.31 -12.13 0.21
N ILE A 188 3.55 -12.87 1.02
CA ILE A 188 3.79 -12.89 2.47
C ILE A 188 5.03 -13.73 2.76
N ILE A 189 5.92 -13.19 3.59
CA ILE A 189 7.15 -13.85 4.04
C ILE A 189 7.27 -13.79 5.55
N ARG A 190 8.09 -14.67 6.13
CA ARG A 190 8.44 -14.61 7.56
C ARG A 190 9.68 -13.75 7.75
N VAL A 191 9.91 -13.30 8.99
CA VAL A 191 11.10 -12.52 9.34
C VAL A 191 12.39 -13.29 9.04
N LYS A 192 12.44 -14.59 9.35
CA LYS A 192 13.52 -15.49 8.93
C LYS A 192 13.87 -15.41 7.46
N ASP A 193 12.85 -15.37 6.59
CA ASP A 193 13.06 -15.35 5.15
C ASP A 193 13.68 -14.00 4.71
N LEU A 194 13.23 -12.89 5.30
CA LEU A 194 13.83 -11.57 5.09
C LEU A 194 15.27 -11.50 5.63
N SER A 195 15.49 -11.98 6.86
CA SER A 195 16.79 -12.07 7.53
C SER A 195 17.83 -12.76 6.66
N VAL A 196 17.48 -13.91 6.06
CA VAL A 196 18.36 -14.64 5.14
C VAL A 196 18.67 -13.83 3.88
N LEU A 197 17.68 -13.13 3.31
CA LEU A 197 17.87 -12.33 2.09
C LEU A 197 18.85 -11.17 2.29
N VAL A 198 18.85 -10.56 3.47
CA VAL A 198 19.68 -9.38 3.78
C VAL A 198 20.91 -9.69 4.64
N GLY A 199 21.06 -10.93 5.11
CA GLY A 199 22.19 -11.33 5.96
C GLY A 199 22.22 -10.62 7.32
N ILE A 200 21.05 -10.27 7.87
CA ILE A 200 20.90 -9.70 9.22
C ILE A 200 20.35 -10.78 10.14
N ASP A 201 20.86 -10.90 11.35
CA ASP A 201 20.34 -11.85 12.35
C ASP A 201 18.82 -11.66 12.58
N GLU A 202 18.08 -12.77 12.63
CA GLU A 202 16.62 -12.75 12.74
C GLU A 202 16.15 -12.00 14.00
N SER A 203 16.79 -12.22 15.14
CA SER A 203 16.40 -11.60 16.41
C SER A 203 16.64 -10.08 16.41
N VAL A 204 17.74 -9.65 15.78
CA VAL A 204 18.05 -8.22 15.61
C VAL A 204 17.03 -7.55 14.69
N LEU A 205 16.68 -8.20 13.58
CA LEU A 205 15.68 -7.67 12.65
C LEU A 205 14.29 -7.58 13.29
N MET A 206 13.88 -8.61 14.04
CA MET A 206 12.63 -8.60 14.81
C MET A 206 12.59 -7.45 15.81
N GLY A 207 13.63 -7.31 16.64
CA GLY A 207 13.69 -6.26 17.66
C GLY A 207 13.63 -4.84 17.07
N GLU A 208 14.27 -4.62 15.91
CA GLU A 208 14.17 -3.34 15.21
C GLU A 208 12.79 -3.10 14.59
N ILE A 209 12.13 -4.13 14.03
CA ILE A 209 10.75 -4.01 13.53
C ILE A 209 9.80 -3.62 14.67
N ASP A 210 9.88 -4.30 15.81
CA ASP A 210 9.03 -4.02 16.96
C ASP A 210 9.23 -2.59 17.47
N ARG A 211 10.49 -2.14 17.55
CA ARG A 211 10.83 -0.76 17.92
C ARG A 211 10.25 0.27 16.94
N ILE A 212 10.30 -0.01 15.63
CA ILE A 212 9.70 0.87 14.61
C ILE A 212 8.18 0.93 14.78
N ILE A 213 7.52 -0.22 14.96
CA ILE A 213 6.07 -0.31 15.17
C ILE A 213 5.65 0.53 16.37
N GLU A 214 6.31 0.40 17.51
CA GLU A 214 5.98 1.17 18.73
C GLU A 214 6.15 2.68 18.53
N ARG A 215 7.18 3.10 17.80
CA ARG A 215 7.39 4.51 17.43
C ARG A 215 6.27 5.02 16.52
N ILE A 216 5.85 4.24 15.53
CA ILE A 216 4.75 4.58 14.63
C ILE A 216 3.44 4.68 15.43
N LYS A 217 3.12 3.71 16.29
CA LYS A 217 1.92 3.75 17.14
C LYS A 217 1.87 5.01 17.99
N LYS A 218 3.01 5.44 18.55
CA LYS A 218 3.12 6.69 19.32
C LYS A 218 2.89 7.92 18.44
N TYR A 219 3.45 7.94 17.23
CA TYR A 219 3.31 9.06 16.28
C TYR A 219 1.87 9.21 15.76
N THR A 220 1.25 8.11 15.34
CA THR A 220 -0.07 8.13 14.70
C THR A 220 -1.22 8.08 15.72
N GLY A 221 -0.97 7.51 16.90
CA GLY A 221 -1.99 7.19 17.90
C GLY A 221 -2.87 5.99 17.51
N TYR A 222 -2.53 5.26 16.45
CA TYR A 222 -3.26 4.08 15.99
C TYR A 222 -2.52 2.80 16.36
N GLN A 223 -3.28 1.76 16.72
CA GLN A 223 -2.74 0.43 17.02
C GLN A 223 -2.56 -0.45 15.77
N TRP A 224 -2.86 0.08 14.59
CA TRP A 224 -2.76 -0.64 13.32
C TRP A 224 -2.25 0.29 12.23
N GLY A 225 -1.72 -0.28 11.15
CA GLY A 225 -1.25 0.47 10.00
C GLY A 225 -0.30 -0.37 9.15
N GLN A 226 0.20 0.21 8.07
CA GLN A 226 1.34 -0.33 7.32
C GLN A 226 2.44 0.71 7.23
N PHE A 227 3.69 0.29 7.29
CA PHE A 227 4.79 1.10 6.79
C PHE A 227 5.58 0.35 5.72
N ASP A 228 6.05 1.10 4.73
CA ASP A 228 6.88 0.58 3.67
C ASP A 228 8.36 0.80 3.99
N SER A 229 9.17 -0.13 3.55
CA SER A 229 10.59 -0.19 3.86
C SER A 229 11.35 -0.78 2.67
N LEU A 230 12.64 -0.46 2.56
CA LEU A 230 13.50 -1.07 1.56
C LEU A 230 14.94 -1.23 2.02
N PHE A 231 15.62 -2.23 1.45
CA PHE A 231 17.07 -2.35 1.48
C PHE A 231 17.66 -1.91 0.14
N TYR A 232 18.73 -1.12 0.21
CA TYR A 232 19.39 -0.55 -0.95
C TYR A 232 20.92 -0.69 -0.86
N GLY A 233 21.61 -0.52 -2.00
CA GLY A 233 23.06 -0.58 -2.08
C GLY A 233 23.53 -1.74 -2.95
N ASN A 234 24.58 -2.44 -2.52
CA ASN A 234 25.16 -3.55 -3.25
C ASN A 234 24.90 -4.89 -2.54
N ARG A 235 24.82 -5.99 -3.29
CA ARG A 235 24.68 -7.34 -2.71
C ARG A 235 25.79 -7.59 -1.66
N GLY A 236 25.38 -7.92 -0.44
CA GLY A 236 26.28 -8.14 0.71
C GLY A 236 26.68 -6.89 1.51
N LYS A 237 26.30 -5.69 1.06
CA LYS A 237 26.43 -4.41 1.80
C LYS A 237 25.14 -3.61 1.64
N TYR A 238 24.15 -3.97 2.45
CA TYR A 238 22.84 -3.35 2.43
C TYR A 238 22.77 -2.19 3.42
N ASN A 239 22.12 -1.12 2.99
CA ASN A 239 21.63 -0.08 3.88
C ASN A 239 20.11 -0.25 4.00
N TRP A 240 19.57 0.07 5.17
CA TRP A 240 18.14 -0.06 5.45
C TRP A 240 17.49 1.31 5.51
N TYR A 241 16.62 1.62 4.54
CA TYR A 241 15.68 2.73 4.67
C TYR A 241 14.46 2.23 5.46
N LYS A 242 14.51 2.44 6.78
CA LYS A 242 13.61 1.80 7.75
C LYS A 242 12.14 2.13 7.56
N VAL A 243 11.84 3.41 7.31
CA VAL A 243 10.48 3.88 7.04
C VAL A 243 10.49 4.80 5.84
N VAL A 244 9.96 4.30 4.73
CA VAL A 244 9.79 5.05 3.47
C VAL A 244 8.51 5.87 3.51
N GLU A 245 7.41 5.26 3.92
CA GLU A 245 6.10 5.88 4.10
C GLU A 245 5.27 5.08 5.10
N ILE A 246 4.31 5.76 5.72
CA ILE A 246 3.30 5.14 6.59
C ILE A 246 1.95 5.25 5.87
N ASN A 247 1.16 4.19 5.93
CA ASN A 247 -0.17 4.09 5.34
C ASN A 247 -1.16 3.77 6.46
N GLN A 248 -1.96 4.75 6.90
CA GLN A 248 -3.00 4.57 7.91
C GLN A 248 -4.34 4.18 7.26
N ARG A 249 -4.31 3.12 6.46
CA ARG A 249 -5.46 2.57 5.73
C ARG A 249 -5.19 1.12 5.37
N LYS A 250 -6.21 0.40 4.90
CA LYS A 250 -6.00 -0.89 4.25
C LYS A 250 -5.11 -0.70 3.02
N THR A 251 -4.29 -1.70 2.75
CA THR A 251 -3.29 -1.69 1.67
C THR A 251 -3.40 -2.96 0.84
N MET A 252 -2.74 -2.99 -0.31
CA MET A 252 -2.61 -4.22 -1.08
C MET A 252 -1.83 -5.32 -0.35
N GLY A 253 -0.97 -4.98 0.62
CA GLY A 253 -0.32 -5.97 1.49
C GLY A 253 -1.35 -6.80 2.28
N LEU A 254 -2.41 -6.15 2.77
CA LEU A 254 -3.51 -6.83 3.46
C LEU A 254 -4.34 -7.70 2.50
N VAL A 255 -4.57 -7.24 1.27
CA VAL A 255 -5.22 -8.03 0.22
C VAL A 255 -4.40 -9.29 -0.10
N ILE A 256 -3.07 -9.16 -0.25
CA ILE A 256 -2.17 -10.29 -0.49
C ILE A 256 -2.20 -11.29 0.68
N LYS A 257 -2.27 -10.81 1.93
CA LYS A 257 -2.44 -11.68 3.10
C LYS A 257 -3.75 -12.47 3.01
N LYS A 258 -4.87 -11.81 2.69
CA LYS A 258 -6.16 -12.47 2.54
C LYS A 258 -6.15 -13.49 1.41
N CYS A 259 -5.57 -13.16 0.26
CA CYS A 259 -5.40 -14.12 -0.83
C CYS A 259 -4.50 -15.31 -0.41
N THR A 260 -3.45 -15.07 0.38
CA THR A 260 -2.59 -16.14 0.91
C THR A 260 -3.35 -17.07 1.85
N GLU A 261 -4.24 -16.53 2.69
CA GLU A 261 -5.11 -17.32 3.57
C GLU A 261 -6.10 -18.19 2.78
N LEU A 262 -6.69 -17.64 1.71
CA LEU A 262 -7.69 -18.33 0.89
C LEU A 262 -7.10 -19.36 -0.08
N PHE A 263 -5.96 -19.05 -0.69
CA PHE A 263 -5.41 -19.80 -1.83
C PHE A 263 -4.06 -20.47 -1.52
N GLY A 264 -3.55 -20.28 -0.29
CA GLY A 264 -2.24 -20.76 0.13
C GLY A 264 -1.09 -19.86 -0.31
N PRO A 265 0.14 -20.22 0.10
CA PRO A 265 1.34 -19.41 -0.17
C PRO A 265 1.64 -19.29 -1.66
N GLY A 266 2.00 -18.09 -2.08
CA GLY A 266 2.37 -17.77 -3.46
C GLY A 266 2.68 -16.30 -3.66
N GLU A 267 3.10 -15.95 -4.87
CA GLU A 267 3.23 -14.55 -5.29
C GLU A 267 1.93 -14.11 -5.97
N PHE A 268 1.34 -13.01 -5.51
CA PHE A 268 0.12 -12.44 -6.06
C PHE A 268 0.48 -11.17 -6.81
N LYS A 269 0.18 -11.12 -8.11
CA LYS A 269 0.48 -9.98 -8.98
C LYS A 269 -0.78 -9.23 -9.35
N VAL A 270 -0.77 -7.91 -9.24
CA VAL A 270 -1.80 -7.06 -9.81
C VAL A 270 -1.51 -6.92 -11.30
N SER A 271 -2.45 -7.31 -12.16
CA SER A 271 -2.29 -7.23 -13.61
C SER A 271 -3.45 -6.50 -14.24
N SER A 272 -3.12 -5.44 -14.98
CA SER A 272 -3.98 -4.87 -16.01
C SER A 272 -3.82 -5.72 -17.27
N LEU A 273 -4.44 -6.90 -17.33
CA LEU A 273 -4.54 -7.56 -18.64
C LEU A 273 -5.54 -6.75 -19.47
N ASP A 274 -5.00 -6.08 -20.48
CA ASP A 274 -5.62 -5.19 -21.47
C ASP A 274 -6.67 -5.89 -22.38
N ASP A 275 -7.54 -6.73 -21.81
CA ASP A 275 -8.70 -7.27 -22.51
C ASP A 275 -9.98 -6.86 -21.77
N GLU A 276 -10.66 -5.87 -22.34
CA GLU A 276 -11.88 -5.13 -21.95
C GLU A 276 -13.08 -5.91 -21.35
N LYS A 277 -12.99 -7.16 -20.86
CA LYS A 277 -14.21 -7.94 -20.56
C LYS A 277 -14.25 -8.77 -19.27
N LYS A 278 -13.30 -8.71 -18.33
CA LYS A 278 -13.36 -9.64 -17.16
C LYS A 278 -12.95 -9.00 -15.82
N LYS A 279 -13.92 -8.37 -15.15
CA LYS A 279 -13.83 -7.88 -13.75
C LYS A 279 -13.90 -9.02 -12.73
N HIS A 280 -12.87 -9.86 -12.64
CA HIS A 280 -12.78 -10.86 -11.56
C HIS A 280 -11.32 -11.02 -11.13
N ILE A 281 -11.08 -11.40 -9.87
CA ILE A 281 -9.81 -12.06 -9.53
C ILE A 281 -9.79 -13.41 -10.24
N LYS A 282 -9.17 -13.46 -11.42
CA LYS A 282 -8.82 -14.74 -12.03
C LYS A 282 -7.44 -15.13 -11.54
N LEU A 283 -7.45 -16.04 -10.58
CA LEU A 283 -6.25 -16.74 -10.14
C LEU A 283 -5.79 -17.68 -11.26
N PHE A 284 -4.90 -17.20 -12.12
CA PHE A 284 -4.16 -18.08 -13.01
C PHE A 284 -2.96 -18.63 -12.26
N VAL A 285 -3.00 -19.91 -11.89
CA VAL A 285 -1.84 -20.60 -11.33
C VAL A 285 -0.90 -20.94 -12.49
N LYS A 286 0.21 -20.22 -12.62
CA LYS A 286 1.30 -20.68 -13.47
C LYS A 286 2.11 -21.73 -12.69
N ALA A 287 2.16 -22.95 -13.20
CA ALA A 287 2.94 -24.04 -12.61
C ALA A 287 4.45 -23.81 -12.85
N ASN A 288 5.07 -22.99 -11.99
CA ASN A 288 6.51 -22.96 -11.75
C ASN A 288 6.74 -23.31 -10.26
N ALA A 289 7.99 -23.53 -9.84
CA ALA A 289 8.35 -23.88 -8.45
C ALA A 289 7.80 -22.91 -7.37
N LEU A 290 7.42 -21.68 -7.76
CA LEU A 290 6.52 -20.80 -7.02
C LEU A 290 5.16 -20.69 -7.73
N LYS A 291 4.06 -20.91 -6.98
CA LYS A 291 2.71 -20.56 -7.43
C LYS A 291 2.62 -19.04 -7.59
N THR A 292 2.36 -18.57 -8.81
CA THR A 292 2.01 -17.17 -9.09
C THR A 292 0.51 -17.08 -9.32
N TYR A 293 -0.12 -16.07 -8.75
CA TYR A 293 -1.54 -15.74 -8.83
C TYR A 293 -1.72 -14.33 -9.40
N TYR A 294 -2.82 -14.06 -10.09
CA TYR A 294 -3.11 -12.74 -10.65
C TYR A 294 -4.38 -12.15 -10.00
N ILE A 295 -4.26 -10.90 -9.55
CA ILE A 295 -5.35 -10.02 -9.13
C ILE A 295 -5.59 -9.10 -10.33
N LEU A 296 -6.71 -9.25 -11.03
CA LEU A 296 -6.98 -8.45 -12.22
C LEU A 296 -7.57 -7.10 -11.81
N ASP A 297 -6.95 -6.02 -12.28
CA ASP A 297 -7.45 -4.64 -12.15
C ASP A 297 -8.41 -4.32 -13.31
#